data_AF-A0A7X7XG13-F1
#
_entry.id   AF-A0A7X7XG13-F1
#
_cell.length_a   1.000
_cell.length_b   1.000
_cell.length_c   1.000
_cell.angle_alpha   90.00
_cell.angle_beta   90.00
_cell.angle_gamma   90.00
#
_symmetry.space_group_name_H-M   'P 1'
#
loop_
_entity.id
_entity.type
_entity.pdbx_description
1 polymer ?
#
loop_
_entity_poly.entity_id
_entity_poly.type
_entity_poly.pdbx_seq_one_letter_code
_entity_poly.pdbx_strand_id
1 'polypeptide(L)'
;MINGSRCTLLLVCLCLITAGAAAAPAPADTEAFKEYYESATPPRVQLVAEQGRDAGVFVELQVPTILAALKYQLDKGIWAKLARADRQRLVDCLNDSNLRFIYTGLQSSMAMAAGGQTIDANTVKFNQDGWYSSGGGGEARSPLAIAKIIIHELGHVYQERFNYLPRPGPTKEWFPNELEDQLPADMFTPEALRELAKILTRETDGPCSDISGAWTGVLAVADVQGSSAINVGQKRNVSGGNFTVIQEGCEVTLKFMTNEIRGTVRGTTATLNKRVSGALAEAELTLEGGRLKVTLKQTISDGYILSEGLLAQ
;
A
#
# COMPACT_ATOMS: atom_id res chain seq x y z
N MET A 1 67.68 46.13 12.94
CA MET A 1 67.52 44.65 12.86
C MET A 1 66.33 44.29 13.74
N ILE A 2 65.13 44.74 13.36
CA ILE A 2 64.04 44.01 12.71
C ILE A 2 63.45 42.91 13.61
N ASN A 3 62.40 43.33 14.32
CA ASN A 3 61.40 42.54 15.03
C ASN A 3 60.64 41.64 14.04
N GLY A 4 60.56 40.35 14.35
CA GLY A 4 59.72 39.38 13.63
C GLY A 4 58.44 39.08 14.41
N SER A 5 57.41 39.92 14.25
CA SER A 5 56.03 39.60 14.65
C SER A 5 55.38 38.86 13.48
N ARG A 6 55.11 37.56 13.64
CA ARG A 6 54.39 36.77 12.65
C ARG A 6 52.90 36.93 12.89
N CYS A 7 52.28 37.78 12.07
CA CYS A 7 50.83 37.94 11.98
C CYS A 7 50.26 36.76 11.18
N THR A 8 49.50 35.90 11.85
CA THR A 8 48.82 34.75 11.23
C THR A 8 47.54 35.27 10.57
N LEU A 9 47.53 35.38 9.24
CA LEU A 9 46.33 35.69 8.47
C LEU A 9 45.44 34.44 8.45
N LEU A 10 44.31 34.51 9.16
CA LEU A 10 43.31 33.44 9.19
C LEU A 10 42.43 33.57 7.94
N LEU A 11 42.74 32.79 6.91
CA LEU A 11 41.91 32.65 5.71
C LEU A 11 40.70 31.77 6.09
N VAL A 12 39.56 32.40 6.38
CA VAL A 12 38.29 31.69 6.57
C VAL A 12 37.81 31.21 5.20
N CYS A 13 38.19 29.99 4.83
CA CYS A 13 37.56 29.26 3.74
C CYS A 13 36.12 28.95 4.16
N LEU A 14 35.18 29.73 3.64
CA LEU A 14 33.76 29.43 3.68
C LEU A 14 33.52 28.21 2.78
N CYS A 15 33.68 27.01 3.34
CA CYS A 15 33.25 25.78 2.69
C CYS A 15 31.72 25.82 2.60
N LEU A 16 31.20 26.27 1.45
CA LEU A 16 29.85 25.92 1.02
C LEU A 16 29.78 24.39 0.95
N ILE A 17 29.25 23.79 2.01
CA ILE A 17 28.76 22.42 1.98
C ILE A 17 27.58 22.47 1.01
N THR A 18 27.86 22.21 -0.26
CA THR A 18 26.84 21.71 -1.16
C THR A 18 26.43 20.38 -0.55
N ALA A 19 25.36 20.41 0.23
CA ALA A 19 24.58 19.21 0.49
C ALA A 19 24.19 18.72 -0.90
N GLY A 20 24.96 17.77 -1.42
CA GLY A 20 24.56 16.99 -2.58
C GLY A 20 23.20 16.43 -2.19
N ALA A 21 22.15 16.97 -2.79
CA ALA A 21 20.88 16.29 -2.84
C ALA A 21 21.24 14.90 -3.36
N ALA A 22 21.20 13.91 -2.46
CA ALA A 22 21.29 12.52 -2.87
C ALA A 22 20.29 12.39 -4.02
N ALA A 23 20.81 12.09 -5.21
CA ALA A 23 19.97 11.93 -6.39
C ALA A 23 18.81 11.03 -5.95
N ALA A 24 17.58 11.55 -6.06
CA ALA A 24 16.41 10.75 -5.82
C ALA A 24 16.61 9.45 -6.62
N PRO A 25 16.39 8.26 -6.01
CA PRO A 25 16.56 7.01 -6.71
C PRO A 25 15.84 7.13 -8.05
N ALA A 26 16.54 6.79 -9.14
CA ALA A 26 15.97 6.86 -10.47
C ALA A 26 14.60 6.17 -10.42
N PRO A 27 13.54 6.80 -10.96
CA PRO A 27 12.21 6.19 -10.94
C PRO A 27 12.35 4.79 -11.53
N ALA A 28 11.83 3.79 -10.81
CA ALA A 28 11.80 2.42 -11.31
C ALA A 28 11.18 2.45 -12.71
N ASP A 29 11.73 1.66 -13.65
CA ASP A 29 11.30 1.66 -15.04
C ASP A 29 9.85 1.14 -15.16
N THR A 30 8.90 2.06 -15.07
CA THR A 30 7.46 1.78 -15.03
C THR A 30 6.96 1.14 -16.31
N GLU A 31 7.60 1.42 -17.45
CA GLU A 31 7.25 0.80 -18.74
C GLU A 31 7.61 -0.68 -18.77
N ALA A 32 8.76 -1.06 -18.20
CA ALA A 32 9.16 -2.47 -18.12
C ALA A 32 8.18 -3.33 -17.30
N PHE A 33 7.59 -2.78 -16.24
CA PHE A 33 6.54 -3.47 -15.47
C PHE A 33 5.25 -3.63 -16.25
N LYS A 34 4.86 -2.58 -16.96
CA LYS A 34 3.64 -2.58 -17.76
C LYS A 34 3.73 -3.63 -18.86
N GLU A 35 4.82 -3.62 -19.64
CA GLU A 35 5.10 -4.61 -20.68
C GLU A 35 5.10 -6.04 -20.11
N TYR A 36 5.68 -6.23 -18.92
CA TYR A 36 5.68 -7.54 -18.26
C TYR A 36 4.27 -8.04 -17.92
N TYR A 37 3.46 -7.22 -17.24
CA TYR A 37 2.13 -7.61 -16.77
C TYR A 37 1.02 -7.52 -17.82
N GLU A 38 1.30 -7.04 -19.03
CA GLU A 38 0.42 -7.21 -20.19
C GLU A 38 0.22 -8.69 -20.56
N SER A 39 1.21 -9.53 -20.30
CA SER A 39 1.18 -10.97 -20.62
C SER A 39 1.35 -11.89 -19.42
N ALA A 40 2.07 -11.45 -18.38
CA ALA A 40 2.25 -12.24 -17.16
C ALA A 40 1.00 -12.16 -16.27
N THR A 41 0.62 -13.29 -15.66
CA THR A 41 -0.42 -13.29 -14.63
C THR A 41 0.11 -12.68 -13.33
N PRO A 42 -0.70 -12.01 -12.50
CA PRO A 42 -0.32 -11.70 -11.13
C PRO A 42 -0.03 -12.99 -10.31
N PRO A 43 0.70 -12.88 -9.19
CA PRO A 43 0.81 -13.97 -8.22
C PRO A 43 -0.57 -14.48 -7.79
N ARG A 44 -0.69 -15.80 -7.57
CA ARG A 44 -1.97 -16.46 -7.25
C ARG A 44 -2.03 -16.97 -5.80
N VAL A 45 -1.03 -16.65 -4.99
CA VAL A 45 -0.97 -16.97 -3.56
C VAL A 45 -2.26 -16.54 -2.87
N GLN A 46 -2.86 -17.44 -2.08
CA GLN A 46 -4.03 -17.13 -1.28
C GLN A 46 -3.61 -16.37 -0.02
N LEU A 47 -4.12 -15.15 0.13
CA LEU A 47 -3.90 -14.33 1.31
C LEU A 47 -5.08 -14.53 2.26
N VAL A 48 -4.82 -15.04 3.46
CA VAL A 48 -5.86 -15.42 4.43
C VAL A 48 -5.52 -14.80 5.78
N ALA A 49 -6.49 -14.14 6.42
CA ALA A 49 -6.36 -13.78 7.83
C ALA A 49 -6.98 -14.89 8.69
N GLU A 50 -6.26 -15.33 9.73
CA GLU A 50 -6.77 -16.34 10.67
C GLU A 50 -7.95 -15.78 11.49
N GLN A 51 -7.95 -14.47 11.74
CA GLN A 51 -9.07 -13.75 12.36
C GLN A 51 -9.70 -12.77 11.37
N GLY A 52 -11.03 -12.80 11.25
CA GLY A 52 -11.77 -11.98 10.27
C GLY A 52 -11.58 -10.46 10.43
N ARG A 53 -11.27 -9.99 11.64
CA ARG A 53 -10.97 -8.56 11.89
C ARG A 53 -9.67 -8.08 11.23
N ASP A 54 -8.76 -9.00 10.94
CA ASP A 54 -7.45 -8.70 10.36
C ASP A 54 -7.44 -8.88 8.83
N ALA A 55 -8.59 -9.14 8.19
CA ALA A 55 -8.69 -9.41 6.76
C ALA A 55 -8.15 -8.26 5.87
N GLY A 56 -8.15 -7.03 6.37
CA GLY A 56 -7.66 -5.84 5.64
C GLY A 56 -6.14 -5.67 5.61
N VAL A 57 -5.39 -6.40 6.45
CA VAL A 57 -3.95 -6.18 6.66
C VAL A 57 -3.11 -6.30 5.38
N PHE A 58 -3.45 -7.26 4.52
CA PHE A 58 -2.71 -7.50 3.28
C PHE A 58 -2.87 -6.34 2.28
N VAL A 59 -4.03 -5.68 2.31
CA VAL A 59 -4.32 -4.50 1.49
C VAL A 59 -3.64 -3.27 2.08
N GLU A 60 -3.74 -3.09 3.40
CA GLU A 60 -3.07 -2.01 4.14
C GLU A 60 -1.56 -1.99 3.87
N LEU A 61 -0.92 -3.16 3.92
CA LEU A 61 0.52 -3.33 3.72
C LEU A 61 0.94 -3.56 2.26
N GLN A 62 -0.01 -3.45 1.32
CA GLN A 62 0.23 -3.61 -0.12
C GLN A 62 0.88 -4.96 -0.50
N VAL A 63 0.61 -6.02 0.26
CA VAL A 63 1.23 -7.34 0.04
C VAL A 63 1.00 -7.89 -1.38
N PRO A 64 -0.20 -7.79 -2.00
CA PRO A 64 -0.37 -8.20 -3.40
C PRO A 64 0.61 -7.54 -4.37
N THR A 65 0.87 -6.24 -4.18
CA THR A 65 1.81 -5.47 -5.00
C THR A 65 3.25 -5.88 -4.72
N ILE A 66 3.61 -6.11 -3.46
CA ILE A 66 4.94 -6.61 -3.07
C ILE A 66 5.20 -7.99 -3.71
N LEU A 67 4.22 -8.90 -3.70
CA LEU A 67 4.34 -10.21 -4.35
C LEU A 67 4.56 -10.09 -5.85
N ALA A 68 3.89 -9.14 -6.51
CA ALA A 68 4.08 -8.89 -7.92
C ALA A 68 5.47 -8.28 -8.22
N ALA A 69 5.97 -7.39 -7.37
CA ALA A 69 7.34 -6.87 -7.49
C ALA A 69 8.37 -8.01 -7.33
N LEU A 70 8.17 -8.90 -6.35
CA LEU A 70 9.01 -10.09 -6.15
C LEU A 70 8.98 -11.02 -7.37
N LYS A 71 7.79 -11.31 -7.91
CA LYS A 71 7.64 -12.13 -9.12
C LYS A 71 8.42 -11.52 -10.30
N TYR A 72 8.25 -10.22 -10.52
CA TYR A 72 8.99 -9.52 -11.58
C TYR A 72 10.50 -9.60 -11.38
N GLN A 73 11.01 -9.37 -10.16
CA GLN A 73 12.44 -9.50 -9.88
C GLN A 73 12.97 -10.89 -10.14
N LEU A 74 12.24 -11.92 -9.74
CA LEU A 74 12.67 -13.30 -9.98
C LEU A 74 12.73 -13.60 -11.49
N ASP A 75 11.73 -13.18 -12.26
CA ASP A 75 11.66 -13.46 -13.70
C ASP A 75 12.63 -12.60 -14.54
N LYS A 76 12.63 -11.28 -14.32
CA LYS A 76 13.35 -10.29 -15.14
C LYS A 76 14.60 -9.70 -14.49
N GLY A 77 14.66 -9.69 -13.17
CA GLY A 77 15.77 -9.11 -12.42
C GLY A 77 17.09 -9.86 -12.58
N ILE A 78 18.17 -9.23 -12.10
CA ILE A 78 19.52 -9.79 -12.10
C ILE A 78 19.84 -10.27 -10.68
N TRP A 79 20.04 -11.58 -10.54
CA TRP A 79 20.43 -12.22 -9.28
C TRP A 79 21.81 -12.83 -9.43
N ALA A 80 22.80 -12.32 -8.70
CA ALA A 80 24.20 -12.66 -8.89
C ALA A 80 24.51 -14.14 -8.59
N LYS A 81 23.79 -14.74 -7.63
CA LYS A 81 24.06 -16.08 -7.10
C LYS A 81 22.91 -17.07 -7.32
N LEU A 82 21.78 -16.62 -7.88
CA LEU A 82 20.60 -17.45 -8.08
C LEU A 82 20.43 -17.83 -9.55
N ALA A 83 20.49 -19.12 -9.84
CA ALA A 83 20.36 -19.62 -11.21
C ALA A 83 18.95 -19.35 -11.76
N ARG A 84 18.84 -19.13 -13.08
CA ARG A 84 17.55 -18.87 -13.74
C ARG A 84 16.51 -19.97 -13.49
N ALA A 85 16.93 -21.24 -13.41
CA ALA A 85 16.03 -22.35 -13.13
C ALA A 85 15.42 -22.26 -11.73
N ASP A 86 16.21 -21.89 -10.73
CA ASP A 86 15.73 -21.73 -9.35
C ASP A 86 14.82 -20.50 -9.23
N ARG A 87 15.13 -19.41 -9.95
CA ARG A 87 14.24 -18.24 -10.08
C ARG A 87 12.88 -18.61 -10.67
N GLN A 88 12.88 -19.40 -11.74
CA GLN A 88 11.64 -19.84 -12.37
C GLN A 88 10.80 -20.68 -11.41
N ARG A 89 11.41 -21.58 -10.64
CA ARG A 89 10.69 -22.38 -9.63
C ARG A 89 10.10 -21.53 -8.50
N LEU A 90 10.79 -20.47 -8.07
CA LEU A 90 10.25 -19.51 -7.11
C LEU A 90 9.06 -18.73 -7.71
N VAL A 91 9.13 -18.34 -8.99
CA VAL A 91 8.00 -17.76 -9.72
C VAL A 91 6.83 -18.76 -9.80
N ASP A 92 7.11 -20.05 -10.02
CA ASP A 92 6.09 -21.09 -10.06
C ASP A 92 5.40 -21.27 -8.69
N CYS A 93 6.14 -21.16 -7.59
CA CYS A 93 5.55 -21.10 -6.24
C CYS A 93 4.59 -19.91 -6.09
N LEU A 94 4.96 -18.72 -6.58
CA LEU A 94 4.10 -17.52 -6.53
C LEU A 94 2.86 -17.63 -7.45
N ASN A 95 2.94 -18.43 -8.52
CA ASN A 95 1.84 -18.68 -9.44
C ASN A 95 0.90 -19.81 -8.97
N ASP A 96 1.27 -20.53 -7.92
CA ASP A 96 0.49 -21.64 -7.39
C ASP A 96 -0.65 -21.12 -6.50
N SER A 97 -1.89 -21.37 -6.94
CA SER A 97 -3.09 -21.00 -6.20
C SER A 97 -3.32 -21.83 -4.94
N ASN A 98 -2.51 -22.85 -4.68
CA ASN A 98 -2.57 -23.64 -3.44
C ASN A 98 -1.63 -23.11 -2.35
N LEU A 99 -0.68 -22.23 -2.69
CA LEU A 99 0.16 -21.59 -1.68
C LEU A 99 -0.66 -20.58 -0.88
N ARG A 100 -0.62 -20.69 0.45
CA ARG A 100 -1.39 -19.88 1.39
C ARG A 100 -0.47 -19.09 2.30
N PHE A 101 -0.65 -17.78 2.32
CA PHE A 101 -0.04 -16.89 3.29
C PHE A 101 -1.09 -16.50 4.32
N ILE A 102 -0.88 -16.93 5.56
CA ILE A 102 -1.84 -16.79 6.65
C ILE A 102 -1.33 -15.74 7.63
N TYR A 103 -2.06 -14.64 7.80
CA TYR A 103 -1.77 -13.67 8.85
C TYR A 103 -2.42 -14.09 10.17
N THR A 104 -1.63 -14.24 11.22
CA THR A 104 -2.09 -14.75 12.53
C THR A 104 -2.42 -13.63 13.53
N GLY A 105 -2.06 -12.37 13.24
CA GLY A 105 -2.22 -11.24 14.16
C GLY A 105 -1.41 -11.37 15.46
N LEU A 106 -1.85 -10.66 16.50
CA LEU A 106 -1.27 -10.62 17.85
C LEU A 106 -1.36 -11.95 18.62
N GLN A 107 -2.40 -12.74 18.38
CA GLN A 107 -2.63 -14.01 19.10
C GLN A 107 -1.93 -15.17 18.40
N SER A 108 -0.67 -14.97 18.02
CA SER A 108 0.11 -16.00 17.35
C SER A 108 0.52 -17.10 18.32
N SER A 109 0.35 -18.36 17.91
CA SER A 109 0.93 -19.52 18.61
C SER A 109 2.38 -19.81 18.17
N MET A 110 2.95 -18.95 17.32
CA MET A 110 4.31 -19.11 16.81
C MET A 110 5.32 -18.67 17.87
N ALA A 111 6.44 -19.38 17.97
CA ALA A 111 7.60 -18.87 18.71
C ALA A 111 8.05 -17.53 18.09
N MET A 112 8.68 -16.64 18.85
CA MET A 112 9.11 -15.27 18.44
C MET A 112 10.16 -15.22 17.30
N ALA A 113 10.17 -16.18 16.39
CA ALA A 113 11.06 -16.24 15.25
C ALA A 113 10.57 -15.31 14.12
N ALA A 114 11.44 -14.37 13.73
CA ALA A 114 11.59 -13.70 12.43
C ALA A 114 10.38 -13.03 11.72
N GLY A 115 9.15 -13.20 12.19
CA GLY A 115 7.97 -12.58 11.58
C GLY A 115 7.17 -13.45 10.61
N GLY A 116 7.76 -14.56 10.17
CA GLY A 116 7.17 -15.57 9.30
C GLY A 116 7.57 -16.97 9.75
N GLN A 117 6.80 -17.97 9.31
CA GLN A 117 7.16 -19.37 9.45
C GLN A 117 6.45 -20.19 8.37
N THR A 118 7.26 -20.85 7.56
CA THR A 118 6.82 -21.90 6.66
C THR A 118 6.42 -23.13 7.47
N ILE A 119 5.15 -23.52 7.36
CA ILE A 119 4.57 -24.68 8.05
C ILE A 119 4.75 -25.94 7.22
N ASP A 120 4.58 -25.81 5.91
CA ASP A 120 4.72 -26.87 4.92
C ASP A 120 4.94 -26.28 3.52
N ALA A 121 5.03 -27.15 2.50
CA ALA A 121 5.22 -26.80 1.10
C ALA A 121 4.14 -25.85 0.51
N ASN A 122 3.01 -25.64 1.17
CA ASN A 122 1.90 -24.82 0.67
C ASN A 122 1.39 -23.80 1.69
N THR A 123 1.99 -23.71 2.88
CA THR A 123 1.47 -22.88 3.96
C THR A 123 2.59 -22.11 4.64
N VAL A 124 2.46 -20.79 4.63
CA VAL A 124 3.31 -19.87 5.40
C VAL A 124 2.40 -19.08 6.35
N LYS A 125 2.81 -18.98 7.61
CA LYS A 125 2.17 -18.12 8.61
C LYS A 125 3.03 -16.90 8.86
N PHE A 126 2.40 -15.73 8.95
CA PHE A 126 3.04 -14.47 9.32
C PHE A 126 2.36 -13.91 10.57
N ASN A 127 3.15 -13.55 11.57
CA ASN A 127 2.64 -12.91 12.77
C ASN A 127 2.77 -11.38 12.68
N GLN A 128 2.12 -10.68 13.60
CA GLN A 128 2.14 -9.22 13.59
C GLN A 128 3.55 -8.63 13.77
N ASP A 129 4.39 -9.27 14.59
CA ASP A 129 5.77 -8.81 14.87
C ASP A 129 6.67 -8.85 13.62
N GLY A 130 6.30 -9.67 12.65
CA GLY A 130 6.93 -9.71 11.33
C GLY A 130 6.65 -8.49 10.49
N TRP A 131 5.47 -7.89 10.61
CA TRP A 131 5.05 -6.81 9.71
C TRP A 131 5.09 -5.44 10.35
N TYR A 132 5.19 -5.38 11.69
CA TYR A 132 5.21 -4.13 12.45
C TYR A 132 6.46 -4.08 13.36
N SER A 133 7.04 -2.90 13.53
CA SER A 133 8.33 -2.70 14.22
C SER A 133 8.29 -2.96 15.74
N SER A 134 7.10 -2.95 16.35
CA SER A 134 6.86 -3.27 17.77
C SER A 134 5.57 -4.07 17.98
N GLY A 135 5.16 -4.88 16.99
CA GLY A 135 3.97 -5.73 17.06
C GLY A 135 2.66 -4.96 16.98
N GLY A 136 1.71 -5.33 17.86
CA GLY A 136 0.31 -4.88 18.03
C GLY A 136 -0.09 -3.42 17.75
N GLY A 137 0.85 -2.49 17.77
CA GLY A 137 0.64 -1.05 17.63
C GLY A 137 1.88 -0.29 17.19
N GLY A 138 2.83 -0.99 16.55
CA GLY A 138 4.02 -0.39 15.97
C GLY A 138 3.77 0.18 14.57
N GLU A 139 4.72 0.96 14.06
CA GLU A 139 4.68 1.37 12.66
C GLU A 139 4.88 0.13 11.76
N ALA A 140 4.13 0.09 10.67
CA ALA A 140 4.33 -0.90 9.61
C ALA A 140 5.78 -0.86 9.13
N ARG A 141 6.38 -2.03 8.92
CA ARG A 141 7.71 -2.13 8.33
C ARG A 141 7.68 -1.61 6.89
N SER A 142 8.84 -1.17 6.41
CA SER A 142 8.97 -0.72 5.02
C SER A 142 8.62 -1.85 4.04
N PRO A 143 8.18 -1.52 2.82
CA PRO A 143 7.83 -2.55 1.83
C PRO A 143 8.99 -3.49 1.51
N LEU A 144 10.23 -2.98 1.48
CA LEU A 144 11.43 -3.83 1.30
C LEU A 144 11.61 -4.82 2.44
N ALA A 145 11.39 -4.41 3.68
CA ALA A 145 11.52 -5.30 4.83
C ALA A 145 10.44 -6.41 4.80
N ILE A 146 9.20 -6.06 4.42
CA ILE A 146 8.12 -7.04 4.22
C ILE A 146 8.48 -7.99 3.06
N ALA A 147 9.01 -7.47 1.95
CA ALA A 147 9.43 -8.27 0.81
C ALA A 147 10.56 -9.26 1.16
N LYS A 148 11.51 -8.85 2.01
CA LYS A 148 12.57 -9.73 2.55
C LYS A 148 11.99 -10.88 3.38
N ILE A 149 11.06 -10.58 4.28
CA ILE A 149 10.39 -11.61 5.08
C ILE A 149 9.62 -12.59 4.18
N ILE A 150 8.91 -12.08 3.18
CA ILE A 150 8.17 -12.93 2.24
C ILE A 150 9.11 -13.82 1.42
N ILE A 151 10.18 -13.26 0.85
CA ILE A 151 11.11 -14.04 0.00
C ILE A 151 11.90 -15.07 0.81
N HIS A 152 12.18 -14.75 2.08
CA HIS A 152 12.77 -15.70 3.03
C HIS A 152 11.88 -16.94 3.18
N GLU A 153 10.61 -16.74 3.54
CA GLU A 153 9.67 -17.85 3.69
C GLU A 153 9.39 -18.58 2.37
N LEU A 154 9.37 -17.86 1.25
CA LEU A 154 9.28 -18.49 -0.06
C LEU A 154 10.51 -19.39 -0.34
N GLY A 155 11.68 -19.03 0.17
CA GLY A 155 12.89 -19.86 0.14
C GLY A 155 12.72 -21.17 0.90
N HIS A 156 12.04 -21.14 2.06
CA HIS A 156 11.68 -22.36 2.79
C HIS A 156 10.64 -23.20 2.05
N VAL A 157 9.59 -22.58 1.50
CA VAL A 157 8.62 -23.27 0.63
C VAL A 157 9.31 -23.96 -0.55
N TYR A 158 10.28 -23.28 -1.17
CA TYR A 158 11.10 -23.84 -2.24
C TYR A 158 11.90 -25.07 -1.76
N GLN A 159 12.54 -24.97 -0.60
CA GLN A 159 13.29 -26.09 -0.03
C GLN A 159 12.40 -27.31 0.22
N GLU A 160 11.20 -27.10 0.76
CA GLU A 160 10.19 -28.16 1.02
C GLU A 160 9.70 -28.80 -0.29
N ARG A 161 9.37 -27.98 -1.30
CA ARG A 161 8.81 -28.46 -2.59
C ARG A 161 9.83 -29.23 -3.43
N PHE A 162 11.09 -28.81 -3.39
CA PHE A 162 12.12 -29.32 -4.31
C PHE A 162 13.22 -30.10 -3.62
N ASN A 163 13.04 -30.42 -2.34
CA ASN A 163 13.97 -31.18 -1.50
C ASN A 163 15.41 -30.64 -1.62
N TYR A 164 15.54 -29.32 -1.48
CA TYR A 164 16.76 -28.60 -1.80
C TYR A 164 17.88 -28.78 -0.74
N LEU A 165 17.67 -29.54 0.36
CA LEU A 165 18.70 -29.86 1.35
C LEU A 165 18.64 -31.32 1.91
N PRO A 166 19.78 -31.95 2.33
CA PRO A 166 21.09 -31.35 2.60
C PRO A 166 22.25 -31.94 1.77
N ARG A 167 23.11 -31.10 1.18
CA ARG A 167 24.51 -31.47 0.83
C ARG A 167 25.42 -30.92 1.95
N PRO A 168 26.61 -31.48 2.24
CA PRO A 168 27.39 -31.09 3.42
C PRO A 168 27.75 -29.61 3.29
N GLY A 169 26.99 -28.75 3.96
CA GLY A 169 26.75 -27.38 3.53
C GLY A 169 25.51 -26.82 4.24
N PRO A 170 25.30 -25.51 4.18
CA PRO A 170 24.89 -24.65 5.30
C PRO A 170 23.45 -24.87 5.79
N THR A 171 23.12 -24.27 6.95
CA THR A 171 21.87 -24.43 7.70
C THR A 171 20.61 -24.20 6.84
N LYS A 172 19.44 -24.67 7.29
CA LYS A 172 18.14 -24.44 6.61
C LYS A 172 17.88 -22.99 6.23
N GLU A 173 18.45 -22.05 6.99
CA GLU A 173 18.33 -20.60 6.82
C GLU A 173 19.18 -20.02 5.69
N TRP A 174 20.17 -20.76 5.17
CA TRP A 174 21.15 -20.19 4.25
C TRP A 174 20.53 -19.70 2.94
N PHE A 175 19.71 -20.52 2.28
CA PHE A 175 19.10 -20.14 1.01
C PHE A 175 18.08 -19.00 1.19
N PRO A 176 17.16 -19.03 2.16
CA PRO A 176 16.32 -17.88 2.51
C PRO A 176 17.11 -16.57 2.73
N ASN A 177 18.17 -16.60 3.55
CA ASN A 177 19.01 -15.42 3.79
C ASN A 177 19.70 -14.93 2.51
N GLU A 178 20.15 -15.85 1.66
CA GLU A 178 20.78 -15.49 0.38
C GLU A 178 19.78 -14.83 -0.59
N LEU A 179 18.49 -15.19 -0.52
CA LEU A 179 17.44 -14.50 -1.27
C LEU A 179 17.22 -13.08 -0.74
N GLU A 180 17.19 -12.89 0.58
CA GLU A 180 17.04 -11.57 1.20
C GLU A 180 18.18 -10.60 0.86
N ASP A 181 19.42 -11.10 0.86
CA ASP A 181 20.62 -10.29 0.63
C ASP A 181 20.75 -9.82 -0.82
N GLN A 182 20.17 -10.58 -1.77
CA GLN A 182 20.23 -10.26 -3.20
C GLN A 182 19.05 -9.43 -3.69
N LEU A 183 18.00 -9.28 -2.87
CA LEU A 183 16.79 -8.58 -3.30
C LEU A 183 17.08 -7.10 -3.59
N PRO A 184 16.89 -6.61 -4.83
CA PRO A 184 17.13 -5.22 -5.17
C PRO A 184 16.15 -4.29 -4.45
N ALA A 185 16.64 -3.18 -3.90
CA ALA A 185 15.85 -2.26 -3.07
C ALA A 185 15.03 -1.23 -3.87
N ASP A 186 15.46 -0.92 -5.08
CA ASP A 186 14.92 0.10 -5.98
C ASP A 186 13.42 -0.06 -6.26
N MET A 187 12.97 -1.31 -6.42
CA MET A 187 11.55 -1.59 -6.71
C MET A 187 10.62 -1.64 -5.49
N PHE A 188 11.16 -1.54 -4.28
CA PHE A 188 10.36 -1.58 -3.05
C PHE A 188 10.24 -0.20 -2.40
N THR A 189 10.40 0.85 -3.20
CA THR A 189 10.06 2.22 -2.81
C THR A 189 8.54 2.43 -2.84
N PRO A 190 7.98 3.31 -1.99
CA PRO A 190 6.55 3.63 -2.02
C PRO A 190 6.05 4.09 -3.39
N GLU A 191 6.87 4.83 -4.14
CA GLU A 191 6.56 5.34 -5.47
C GLU A 191 6.49 4.21 -6.50
N ALA A 192 7.50 3.33 -6.56
CA ALA A 192 7.52 2.22 -7.50
C ALA A 192 6.35 1.25 -7.27
N LEU A 193 6.05 0.94 -6.00
CA LEU A 193 4.91 0.09 -5.67
C LEU A 193 3.57 0.75 -5.99
N ARG A 194 3.45 2.07 -5.83
CA ARG A 194 2.24 2.79 -6.25
C ARG A 194 1.99 2.66 -7.75
N GLU A 195 3.00 2.85 -8.57
CA GLU A 195 2.87 2.70 -10.03
C GLU A 195 2.59 1.24 -10.43
N LEU A 196 3.27 0.29 -9.80
CA LEU A 196 3.00 -1.14 -10.04
C LEU A 196 1.57 -1.52 -9.62
N ALA A 197 1.07 -0.99 -8.51
CA ALA A 197 -0.31 -1.24 -8.07
C ALA A 197 -1.33 -0.80 -9.12
N LYS A 198 -1.13 0.37 -9.75
CA LYS A 198 -1.98 0.85 -10.85
C LYS A 198 -1.99 -0.12 -12.03
N ILE A 199 -0.82 -0.61 -12.43
CA ILE A 199 -0.68 -1.60 -13.51
C ILE A 199 -1.43 -2.90 -13.19
N LEU A 200 -1.27 -3.44 -11.98
CA LEU A 200 -1.81 -4.74 -11.58
C LEU A 200 -3.32 -4.76 -11.41
N THR A 201 -3.90 -3.69 -10.88
CA THR A 201 -5.36 -3.56 -10.77
C THR A 201 -6.01 -3.35 -12.14
N ARG A 202 -5.21 -3.24 -13.21
CA ARG A 202 -5.64 -2.65 -14.47
C ARG A 202 -6.39 -1.35 -14.19
N GLU A 203 -5.95 -0.60 -13.19
CA GLU A 203 -6.04 0.86 -13.21
C GLU A 203 -5.11 1.34 -14.33
N THR A 204 -5.46 0.95 -15.56
CA THR A 204 -5.48 1.94 -16.62
C THR A 204 -6.30 3.09 -16.07
N ASP A 205 -5.86 4.32 -16.27
CA ASP A 205 -6.76 5.45 -16.42
C ASP A 205 -7.75 5.15 -17.58
N GLY A 206 -8.59 4.12 -17.46
CA GLY A 206 -9.89 4.13 -18.12
C GLY A 206 -10.57 5.34 -17.53
N PRO A 207 -11.09 6.26 -18.36
CA PRO A 207 -11.34 7.63 -17.95
C PRO A 207 -12.13 7.64 -16.64
N CYS A 208 -11.47 7.99 -15.54
CA CYS A 208 -12.21 8.39 -14.37
C CYS A 208 -13.03 9.58 -14.82
N SER A 209 -14.34 9.47 -14.67
CA SER A 209 -15.20 10.58 -15.01
C SER A 209 -14.75 11.77 -14.17
N ASP A 210 -14.60 12.92 -14.82
CA ASP A 210 -14.39 14.15 -14.09
C ASP A 210 -15.67 14.44 -13.31
N ILE A 211 -15.60 14.21 -12.00
CA ILE A 211 -16.69 14.53 -11.06
C ILE A 211 -16.38 15.82 -10.30
N SER A 212 -15.30 16.52 -10.68
CA SER A 212 -14.86 17.73 -10.01
C SER A 212 -15.86 18.87 -10.19
N GLY A 213 -15.81 19.80 -9.25
CA GLY A 213 -16.59 21.02 -9.29
C GLY A 213 -17.37 21.29 -8.02
N ALA A 214 -18.11 22.39 -8.11
CA ALA A 214 -18.97 22.91 -7.07
C ALA A 214 -20.37 22.34 -7.28
N TRP A 215 -20.94 21.66 -6.30
CA TRP A 215 -22.25 21.01 -6.42
C TRP A 215 -23.28 21.64 -5.49
N THR A 216 -24.50 21.79 -5.98
CA THR A 216 -25.62 22.44 -5.30
C THR A 216 -26.83 21.50 -5.25
N GLY A 217 -27.57 21.52 -4.15
CA GLY A 217 -28.77 20.71 -4.01
C GLY A 217 -29.19 20.51 -2.57
N VAL A 218 -29.89 19.41 -2.32
CA VAL A 218 -30.39 19.06 -0.99
C VAL A 218 -29.89 17.67 -0.61
N LEU A 219 -29.27 17.59 0.56
CA LEU A 219 -29.02 16.32 1.24
C LEU A 219 -30.11 16.13 2.30
N ALA A 220 -30.71 14.95 2.33
CA ALA A 220 -31.66 14.54 3.35
C ALA A 220 -31.02 13.49 4.26
N VAL A 221 -31.26 13.61 5.56
CA VAL A 221 -30.81 12.60 6.52
C VAL A 221 -31.65 11.34 6.31
N ALA A 222 -31.01 10.27 5.83
CA ALA A 222 -31.65 8.99 5.56
C ALA A 222 -31.71 8.13 6.83
N ASP A 223 -30.69 8.20 7.69
CA ASP A 223 -30.62 7.41 8.91
C ASP A 223 -29.81 8.12 10.01
N VAL A 224 -30.15 7.82 11.27
CA VAL A 224 -29.45 8.30 12.46
C VAL A 224 -29.36 7.16 13.46
N GLN A 225 -28.14 6.77 13.78
CA GLN A 225 -27.84 5.82 14.86
C GLN A 225 -27.12 6.56 15.97
N GLY A 226 -27.64 6.49 17.20
CA GLY A 226 -27.11 7.21 18.37
C GLY A 226 -27.90 8.47 18.71
N SER A 227 -27.42 9.21 19.72
CA SER A 227 -28.06 10.43 20.21
C SER A 227 -27.64 11.64 19.38
N SER A 228 -28.61 12.30 18.73
CA SER A 228 -28.36 13.46 17.87
C SER A 228 -29.51 14.45 17.93
N ALA A 229 -29.18 15.74 17.78
CA ALA A 229 -30.18 16.79 17.56
C ALA A 229 -30.68 16.84 16.10
N ILE A 230 -30.07 16.05 15.21
CA ILE A 230 -30.44 15.94 13.80
C ILE A 230 -31.40 14.77 13.63
N ASN A 231 -32.53 15.02 12.97
CA ASN A 231 -33.58 14.02 12.79
C ASN A 231 -33.54 13.39 11.38
N VAL A 232 -34.00 12.14 11.27
CA VAL A 232 -34.27 11.51 9.96
C VAL A 232 -35.26 12.37 9.18
N GLY A 233 -35.01 12.54 7.88
CA GLY A 233 -35.76 13.42 6.98
C GLY A 233 -35.38 14.90 7.05
N GLN A 234 -34.53 15.32 7.99
CA GLN A 234 -34.01 16.68 8.04
C GLN A 234 -33.23 16.98 6.75
N LYS A 235 -33.51 18.13 6.14
CA LYS A 235 -32.91 18.56 4.88
C LYS A 235 -31.83 19.60 5.13
N ARG A 236 -30.72 19.49 4.39
CA ARG A 236 -29.64 20.46 4.37
C ARG A 236 -29.42 20.92 2.93
N ASN A 237 -29.58 22.22 2.71
CA ASN A 237 -29.21 22.83 1.44
C ASN A 237 -27.68 22.90 1.36
N VAL A 238 -27.14 22.43 0.25
CA VAL A 238 -25.72 22.55 -0.06
C VAL A 238 -25.58 23.47 -1.25
N SER A 239 -24.60 24.37 -1.20
CA SER A 239 -24.24 25.29 -2.26
C SER A 239 -22.84 24.95 -2.78
N GLY A 240 -22.56 25.35 -4.01
CA GLY A 240 -21.28 25.06 -4.66
C GLY A 240 -20.01 25.45 -3.88
N GLY A 241 -20.08 26.46 -3.01
CA GLY A 241 -18.96 26.84 -2.13
C GLY A 241 -18.79 25.96 -0.87
N ASN A 242 -19.81 25.18 -0.51
CA ASN A 242 -19.84 24.35 0.69
C ASN A 242 -19.88 22.85 0.36
N PHE A 243 -19.98 22.47 -0.91
CA PHE A 243 -19.83 21.10 -1.40
C PHE A 243 -19.01 21.15 -2.69
N THR A 244 -17.71 20.88 -2.56
CA THR A 244 -16.76 20.96 -3.66
C THR A 244 -15.98 19.68 -3.76
N VAL A 245 -15.93 19.12 -4.97
CA VAL A 245 -15.14 17.96 -5.31
C VAL A 245 -13.90 18.44 -6.07
N ILE A 246 -12.71 18.18 -5.51
CA ILE A 246 -11.43 18.46 -6.14
C ILE A 246 -10.87 17.13 -6.62
N GLN A 247 -10.49 17.05 -7.89
CA GLN A 247 -9.99 15.83 -8.49
C GLN A 247 -8.61 16.08 -9.11
N GLU A 248 -7.63 15.26 -8.74
CA GLU A 248 -6.28 15.26 -9.29
C GLU A 248 -6.01 13.86 -9.86
N GLY A 249 -6.18 13.70 -11.17
CA GLY A 249 -6.26 12.37 -11.78
C GLY A 249 -7.51 11.63 -11.31
N CYS A 250 -7.37 10.47 -10.70
CA CYS A 250 -8.49 9.73 -10.10
C CYS A 250 -8.53 9.84 -8.56
N GLU A 251 -7.62 10.63 -7.96
CA GLU A 251 -7.69 11.00 -6.54
C GLU A 251 -8.72 12.10 -6.35
N VAL A 252 -9.59 11.94 -5.36
CA VAL A 252 -10.69 12.86 -5.09
C VAL A 252 -10.63 13.34 -3.65
N THR A 253 -10.73 14.65 -3.48
CA THR A 253 -10.95 15.32 -2.21
C THR A 253 -12.33 15.95 -2.21
N LEU A 254 -13.20 15.50 -1.31
CA LEU A 254 -14.48 16.15 -1.04
C LEU A 254 -14.31 17.14 0.10
N LYS A 255 -14.65 18.40 -0.17
CA LYS A 255 -14.83 19.46 0.83
C LYS A 255 -16.33 19.67 1.06
N PHE A 256 -16.77 19.39 2.27
CA PHE A 256 -18.16 19.55 2.68
C PHE A 256 -18.25 20.40 3.96
N MET A 257 -18.63 21.67 3.81
CA MET A 257 -18.54 22.70 4.84
C MET A 257 -17.11 22.75 5.43
N THR A 258 -16.95 22.39 6.71
CA THR A 258 -15.66 22.35 7.41
C THR A 258 -15.00 20.97 7.41
N ASN A 259 -15.59 20.00 6.70
CA ASN A 259 -15.10 18.62 6.64
C ASN A 259 -14.34 18.39 5.33
N GLU A 260 -13.29 17.59 5.39
CA GLU A 260 -12.53 17.12 4.24
C GLU A 260 -12.33 15.61 4.34
N ILE A 261 -12.62 14.90 3.25
CA ILE A 261 -12.42 13.46 3.13
C ILE A 261 -11.84 13.16 1.74
N ARG A 262 -10.97 12.15 1.68
CA ARG A 262 -10.28 11.72 0.46
C ARG A 262 -10.61 10.29 0.10
N GLY A 263 -10.46 10.01 -1.18
CA GLY A 263 -10.66 8.69 -1.77
C GLY A 263 -10.27 8.68 -3.23
N THR A 264 -10.75 7.66 -3.93
CA THR A 264 -10.48 7.47 -5.36
C THR A 264 -11.77 7.31 -6.13
N VAL A 265 -11.75 7.71 -7.40
CA VAL A 265 -12.86 7.51 -8.34
C VAL A 265 -12.53 6.36 -9.30
N ARG A 266 -13.52 5.52 -9.56
CA ARG A 266 -13.47 4.43 -10.52
C ARG A 266 -14.71 4.48 -11.40
N GLY A 267 -14.52 4.67 -12.71
CA GLY A 267 -15.62 4.94 -13.63
C GLY A 267 -16.32 6.25 -13.27
N THR A 268 -17.58 6.18 -12.84
CA THR A 268 -18.39 7.33 -12.41
C THR A 268 -18.53 7.43 -10.88
N THR A 269 -17.97 6.49 -10.12
CA THR A 269 -18.18 6.39 -8.67
C THR A 269 -16.89 6.67 -7.90
N ALA A 270 -16.93 7.61 -6.96
CA ALA A 270 -15.89 7.85 -5.98
C ALA A 270 -16.25 7.23 -4.64
N THR A 271 -15.28 6.54 -4.05
CA THR A 271 -15.37 5.99 -2.70
C THR A 271 -14.33 6.70 -1.83
N LEU A 272 -14.79 7.42 -0.81
CA LEU A 272 -13.97 8.24 0.07
C LEU A 272 -14.08 7.72 1.50
N ASN A 273 -12.96 7.27 2.07
CA ASN A 273 -12.88 6.70 3.41
C ASN A 273 -11.67 7.20 4.21
N LYS A 274 -10.88 8.12 3.63
CA LYS A 274 -9.71 8.71 4.28
C LYS A 274 -10.05 10.09 4.81
N ARG A 275 -10.48 10.16 6.07
CA ARG A 275 -10.78 11.42 6.76
C ARG A 275 -9.55 12.33 6.81
N VAL A 276 -9.72 13.58 6.43
CA VAL A 276 -8.70 14.64 6.56
C VAL A 276 -9.07 15.59 7.69
N SER A 277 -10.34 16.02 7.76
CA SER A 277 -10.84 16.90 8.82
C SER A 277 -12.36 16.77 9.01
N GLY A 278 -12.85 17.22 10.17
CA GLY A 278 -14.29 17.22 10.48
C GLY A 278 -14.83 15.84 10.90
N ALA A 279 -16.11 15.57 10.74
CA ALA A 279 -16.81 14.37 11.22
C ALA A 279 -17.19 13.38 10.10
N LEU A 280 -16.86 13.66 8.83
CA LEU A 280 -17.07 12.70 7.74
C LEU A 280 -16.16 11.48 7.89
N ALA A 281 -16.75 10.30 7.90
CA ALA A 281 -16.05 9.02 7.98
C ALA A 281 -16.02 8.29 6.63
N GLU A 282 -17.16 8.28 5.94
CA GLU A 282 -17.28 7.66 4.62
C GLU A 282 -18.12 8.59 3.72
N ALA A 283 -17.81 8.59 2.42
CA ALA A 283 -18.64 9.18 1.39
C ALA A 283 -18.58 8.35 0.12
N GLU A 284 -19.71 8.25 -0.56
CA GLU A 284 -19.81 7.69 -1.91
C GLU A 284 -20.44 8.74 -2.82
N LEU A 285 -19.80 9.01 -3.96
CA LEU A 285 -20.25 9.98 -4.95
C LEU A 285 -20.37 9.29 -6.30
N THR A 286 -21.54 9.30 -6.93
CA THR A 286 -21.72 8.69 -8.26
C THR A 286 -22.27 9.70 -9.25
N LEU A 287 -21.59 9.89 -10.39
CA LEU A 287 -22.05 10.74 -11.48
C LEU A 287 -23.04 9.97 -12.36
N GLU A 288 -24.30 10.41 -12.35
CA GLU A 288 -25.40 9.79 -13.11
C GLU A 288 -26.17 10.89 -13.85
N GLY A 289 -26.15 10.85 -15.19
CA GLY A 289 -26.94 11.80 -16.00
C GLY A 289 -26.59 13.28 -15.76
N GLY A 290 -25.33 13.60 -15.49
CA GLY A 290 -24.86 14.96 -15.20
C GLY A 290 -25.19 15.45 -13.79
N ARG A 291 -25.68 14.58 -12.91
CA ARG A 291 -25.97 14.87 -11.51
C ARG A 291 -25.10 14.00 -10.60
N LEU A 292 -24.74 14.52 -9.44
CA LEU A 292 -23.94 13.79 -8.47
C LEU A 292 -24.86 13.19 -7.41
N LYS A 293 -25.02 11.87 -7.43
CA LYS A 293 -25.64 11.12 -6.35
C LYS A 293 -24.64 11.04 -5.21
N VAL A 294 -25.05 11.41 -4.01
CA VAL A 294 -24.19 11.58 -2.84
C VAL A 294 -24.73 10.78 -1.68
N THR A 295 -23.87 10.01 -1.04
CA THR A 295 -24.10 9.37 0.25
C THR A 295 -22.97 9.78 1.20
N LEU A 296 -23.30 10.39 2.33
CA LEU A 296 -22.34 10.84 3.34
C LEU A 296 -22.64 10.16 4.67
N LYS A 297 -21.61 9.62 5.31
CA LYS A 297 -21.68 9.08 6.67
C LYS A 297 -20.82 9.91 7.60
N GLN A 298 -21.47 10.56 8.56
CA GLN A 298 -20.81 11.36 9.59
C GLN A 298 -20.80 10.59 10.91
N THR A 299 -19.67 10.53 11.58
CA THR A 299 -19.57 9.93 12.92
C THR A 299 -20.08 10.92 13.96
N ILE A 300 -20.86 10.42 14.92
CA ILE A 300 -21.22 11.11 16.16
C ILE A 300 -20.73 10.31 17.37
N SER A 301 -20.89 10.84 18.58
CA SER A 301 -20.31 10.25 19.81
C SER A 301 -20.63 8.77 20.04
N ASP A 302 -21.83 8.34 19.66
CA ASP A 302 -22.38 7.01 19.94
C ASP A 302 -23.01 6.36 18.68
N GLY A 303 -22.62 6.81 17.49
CA GLY A 303 -23.08 6.20 16.23
C GLY A 303 -22.79 7.06 15.00
N TYR A 304 -23.75 7.19 14.10
CA TYR A 304 -23.59 7.92 12.84
C TYR A 304 -24.85 8.61 12.34
N ILE A 305 -24.65 9.53 11.40
CA ILE A 305 -25.70 10.16 10.60
C ILE A 305 -25.40 9.85 9.14
N LEU A 306 -26.36 9.23 8.45
CA LEU A 306 -26.31 8.97 7.01
C LEU A 306 -27.14 10.04 6.30
N SER A 307 -26.54 10.74 5.34
CA SER A 307 -27.21 11.73 4.51
C SER A 307 -27.08 11.38 3.04
N GLU A 308 -28.18 11.48 2.30
CA GLU A 308 -28.23 11.14 0.88
C GLU A 308 -28.82 12.30 0.08
N GLY A 309 -28.41 12.45 -1.18
CA GLY A 309 -29.04 13.40 -2.08
C GLY A 309 -28.53 13.34 -3.50
N LEU A 310 -29.12 14.17 -4.35
CA LEU A 310 -28.79 14.25 -5.77
C LEU A 310 -28.52 15.70 -6.14
N LEU A 311 -27.26 16.03 -6.32
CA LEU A 311 -26.77 17.40 -6.53
C LEU A 311 -26.62 17.71 -8.02
N ALA A 312 -26.70 18.99 -8.36
CA ALA A 312 -26.44 19.54 -9.68
C ALA A 312 -25.22 20.46 -9.62
N GLN A 313 -24.44 20.53 -10.69
CA GLN A 313 -23.28 21.40 -10.78
C GLN A 313 -23.72 22.86 -11.02
#